data_AF-A0A6S5D4H3-F1
#
_entry.id   AF-A0A6S5D4H3-F1
#
_cell.length_a   1.000
_cell.length_b   1.000
_cell.length_c   1.000
_cell.angle_alpha   90.00
_cell.angle_beta   90.00
_cell.angle_gamma   90.00
#
_symmetry.space_group_name_H-M   'P 1'
#
loop_
_entity.id
_entity.type
_entity.pdbx_description
1 polymer ?
#
loop_
_entity_poly.entity_id
_entity_poly.type
_entity_poly.pdbx_seq_one_letter_code
_entity_poly.pdbx_strand_id
1 'polypeptide(L)'
;MFFLPGGVQGFLLFNSLAIPVLLVGYRNVLLGTANAMVFAKVCAGLGLLTVFIHTGFGLAGFHQFHLPASICILILCLASALWLMARIRSALQ
;
A
#
# COMPACT_ATOMS: atom_id res chain seq x y z
N MET A 1 16.16 10.82 3.44
CA MET A 1 14.70 10.53 3.44
C MET A 1 14.19 10.03 4.78
N PHE A 2 14.81 9.04 5.43
CA PHE A 2 14.09 8.33 6.49
C PHE A 2 14.15 8.88 7.91
N PHE A 3 15.14 9.72 8.30
CA PHE A 3 15.26 10.38 9.63
C PHE A 3 14.88 9.52 10.86
N LEU A 4 14.88 8.19 10.71
CA LEU A 4 14.48 7.20 11.69
C LEU A 4 15.75 6.62 12.32
N PRO A 5 15.73 6.25 13.60
CA PRO A 5 16.84 5.54 14.22
C PRO A 5 17.14 4.26 13.43
N GLY A 6 18.40 4.08 13.02
CA GLY A 6 18.82 3.01 12.11
C GLY A 6 18.73 3.34 10.61
N GLY A 7 18.38 4.57 10.23
CA GLY A 7 18.43 5.03 8.83
C GLY A 7 17.46 4.29 7.91
N VAL A 8 17.98 3.64 6.86
CA VAL A 8 17.17 2.88 5.88
C VAL A 8 16.63 1.57 6.44
N GLN A 9 17.13 1.08 7.58
CA GLN A 9 16.79 -0.23 8.12
C GLN A 9 15.31 -0.36 8.50
N GLY A 10 14.70 0.70 9.05
CA GLY A 10 13.26 0.70 9.34
C GLY A 10 12.41 0.54 8.08
N PHE A 11 12.83 1.17 6.97
CA PHE A 11 12.15 1.01 5.69
C PHE A 11 12.34 -0.39 5.11
N LEU A 12 13.54 -0.95 5.20
CA LEU A 12 13.80 -2.32 4.74
C LEU A 12 12.95 -3.33 5.52
N LEU A 13 12.90 -3.21 6.85
CA LEU A 13 12.05 -4.06 7.69
C LEU A 13 10.58 -3.93 7.31
N PHE A 14 10.08 -2.70 7.12
CA PHE A 14 8.71 -2.47 6.67
C PHE A 14 8.43 -3.18 5.33
N ASN A 15 9.30 -3.04 4.34
CA ASN A 15 9.11 -3.68 3.03
C ASN A 15 9.18 -5.21 3.11
N SER A 16 10.13 -5.75 3.88
CA SER A 16 10.28 -7.19 4.11
C SER A 16 9.04 -7.80 4.77
N LEU A 17 8.27 -7.03 5.53
CA LEU A 17 7.00 -7.46 6.11
C LEU A 17 5.81 -7.19 5.18
N ALA A 18 5.78 -6.03 4.52
CA ALA A 18 4.68 -5.61 3.67
C ALA A 18 4.51 -6.54 2.45
N ILE A 19 5.60 -6.97 1.81
CA ILE A 19 5.54 -7.82 0.62
C ILE A 19 4.88 -9.18 0.92
N PRO A 20 5.33 -9.98 1.93
CA PRO A 20 4.66 -11.21 2.30
C PRO A 20 3.20 -11.02 2.69
N VAL A 21 2.89 -9.97 3.46
CA VAL A 21 1.51 -9.67 3.87
C VAL A 21 0.63 -9.39 2.66
N LEU A 22 1.13 -8.62 1.69
CA LEU A 22 0.41 -8.33 0.45
C LEU A 22 0.21 -9.59 -0.41
N LEU A 23 1.22 -10.46 -0.54
CA LEU A 23 1.13 -11.71 -1.29
C LEU A 23 0.14 -12.70 -0.66
N VAL A 24 0.20 -12.86 0.66
CA VAL A 24 -0.76 -13.69 1.41
C VAL A 24 -2.16 -13.10 1.28
N GLY A 25 -2.29 -11.78 1.40
CA GLY A 25 -3.58 -11.11 1.26
C GLY A 25 -4.18 -11.27 -0.12
N TYR A 26 -3.39 -11.01 -1.16
CA TYR A 26 -3.77 -11.25 -2.54
C TYR A 26 -4.23 -12.69 -2.77
N ARG A 27 -3.49 -13.69 -2.30
CA ARG A 27 -3.88 -15.10 -2.38
C ARG A 27 -5.23 -15.37 -1.70
N ASN A 28 -5.44 -14.86 -0.49
CA ASN A 28 -6.69 -15.10 0.25
C ASN A 28 -7.90 -14.46 -0.44
N VAL A 29 -7.73 -13.28 -1.03
CA VAL A 29 -8.75 -12.58 -1.81
C VAL A 29 -9.04 -13.32 -3.11
N LEU A 30 -8.00 -13.71 -3.84
CA LEU A 30 -8.13 -14.39 -5.14
C LEU A 30 -8.81 -15.75 -5.01
N LEU A 31 -8.51 -16.50 -3.96
CA LEU A 31 -9.08 -17.84 -3.71
C LEU A 31 -10.42 -17.80 -2.96
N GLY A 32 -10.95 -16.62 -2.62
CA GLY A 32 -12.25 -16.51 -1.93
C GLY A 32 -12.29 -17.23 -0.57
N THR A 33 -11.18 -17.24 0.15
CA THR A 33 -11.08 -17.93 1.46
C THR A 33 -12.00 -17.30 2.51
N ALA A 34 -12.22 -17.99 3.64
CA ALA A 34 -12.98 -17.47 4.78
C ALA A 34 -12.49 -16.10 5.29
N ASN A 35 -11.20 -15.78 5.10
CA ASN A 35 -10.58 -14.52 5.51
C ASN A 35 -10.44 -13.50 4.38
N ALA A 36 -11.00 -13.75 3.18
CA ALA A 36 -10.84 -12.89 2.01
C ALA A 36 -11.18 -11.42 2.31
N MET A 37 -12.25 -11.16 3.07
CA MET A 37 -12.64 -9.79 3.42
C MET A 37 -11.65 -9.08 4.34
N VAL A 38 -11.06 -9.81 5.30
CA VAL A 38 -10.02 -9.25 6.19
C VAL A 38 -8.78 -8.91 5.37
N PHE A 39 -8.34 -9.83 4.53
CA PHE A 39 -7.17 -9.61 3.69
C PHE A 39 -7.38 -8.55 2.61
N ALA A 40 -8.60 -8.40 2.08
CA ALA A 40 -8.96 -7.30 1.20
C ALA A 40 -8.77 -5.94 1.89
N LYS A 41 -9.20 -5.81 3.16
CA LYS A 41 -8.98 -4.60 3.97
C LYS A 41 -7.49 -4.35 4.22
N VAL A 42 -6.72 -5.39 4.53
CA VAL A 42 -5.26 -5.29 4.71
C VAL A 42 -4.58 -4.80 3.43
N CYS A 43 -4.90 -5.38 2.28
CA CYS A 43 -4.35 -4.96 0.98
C CYS A 43 -4.72 -3.51 0.65
N ALA A 44 -5.99 -3.12 0.83
CA ALA A 44 -6.43 -1.75 0.60
C ALA A 44 -5.73 -0.75 1.55
N GLY A 45 -5.58 -1.12 2.83
CA GLY A 45 -4.87 -0.33 3.83
C GLY A 45 -3.39 -0.15 3.51
N LEU A 46 -2.70 -1.21 3.09
CA LEU A 46 -1.30 -1.12 2.64
C LEU A 46 -1.13 -0.21 1.42
N GLY A 47 -2.08 -0.25 0.47
CA GLY A 47 -2.10 0.68 -0.66
C GLY A 47 -2.23 2.15 -0.21
N LEU A 48 -3.19 2.46 0.66
CA LEU A 48 -3.33 3.81 1.22
C LEU A 48 -2.10 4.26 2.02
N LEU A 49 -1.53 3.37 2.84
CA LEU A 49 -0.32 3.66 3.61
C LEU A 49 0.86 3.99 2.69
N THR A 50 1.00 3.24 1.59
CA THR A 50 2.03 3.50 0.57
C THR A 50 1.83 4.89 -0.04
N VAL A 51 0.59 5.24 -0.39
CA VAL A 51 0.28 6.58 -0.92
C VAL A 51 0.64 7.67 0.06
N PHE A 52 0.29 7.50 1.33
CA PHE A 52 0.58 8.47 2.39
C PHE A 52 2.09 8.69 2.57
N ILE A 53 2.87 7.60 2.68
CA ILE A 53 4.33 7.66 2.86
C ILE A 53 5.00 8.33 1.66
N HIS A 54 4.65 7.91 0.44
CA HIS A 54 5.27 8.44 -0.78
C HIS A 54 4.90 9.91 -1.03
N THR A 55 3.66 10.29 -0.74
CA THR A 55 3.23 11.70 -0.82
C THR A 55 4.00 12.53 0.21
N GLY A 56 4.17 12.02 1.43
CA GLY A 56 4.98 12.68 2.46
C GLY A 56 6.42 12.94 2.01
N PHE A 57 7.07 11.97 1.36
CA PHE A 57 8.41 12.19 0.80
C PHE A 57 8.42 13.15 -0.39
N GLY A 58 7.40 13.12 -1.25
CA GLY A 58 7.23 14.12 -2.30
C GLY A 58 7.14 15.53 -1.72
N LEU A 59 6.28 15.75 -0.72
CA LEU A 59 6.11 17.04 -0.05
C LEU A 59 7.37 17.50 0.70
N ALA A 60 8.20 16.56 1.17
CA ALA A 60 9.51 16.86 1.77
C ALA A 60 10.60 17.24 0.75
N GLY A 61 10.28 17.34 -0.55
CA GLY A 61 11.19 17.81 -1.59
C GLY A 61 12.09 16.74 -2.20
N PHE A 62 11.85 15.45 -1.94
CA PHE A 62 12.66 14.38 -2.53
C PHE A 62 12.33 14.18 -4.02
N HIS A 63 13.30 14.50 -4.89
CA HIS A 63 13.12 14.54 -6.35
C HIS A 63 12.62 13.21 -6.96
N GLN A 64 13.07 12.05 -6.43
CA GLN A 64 12.66 10.74 -6.95
C GLN A 64 11.14 10.49 -6.90
N PHE A 65 10.40 11.17 -6.01
CA PHE A 65 8.94 11.02 -5.90
C PHE A 65 8.16 11.89 -6.89
N HIS A 66 8.81 12.83 -7.58
CA HIS A 66 8.23 13.70 -8.60
C HIS A 66 8.41 13.17 -10.03
N LEU A 67 9.15 12.08 -10.21
CA LEU A 67 9.32 11.45 -11.51
C LEU A 67 7.94 11.04 -12.08
N PRO A 68 7.69 11.22 -13.39
CA PRO A 68 6.40 10.88 -14.00
C PRO A 68 5.95 9.44 -13.69
N ALA A 69 6.88 8.49 -13.75
CA ALA A 69 6.60 7.10 -13.40
C ALA A 69 6.17 6.91 -11.94
N SER A 70 6.82 7.63 -11.00
CA SER A 70 6.45 7.61 -9.57
C SER A 70 5.02 8.11 -9.38
N ILE A 71 4.67 9.24 -10.00
CA ILE A 71 3.33 9.83 -9.93
C ILE A 71 2.28 8.87 -10.50
N CYS A 72 2.54 8.27 -11.68
CA CYS A 72 1.63 7.30 -12.28
C CYS A 72 1.39 6.09 -11.37
N ILE A 73 2.46 5.51 -10.80
CA ILE A 73 2.35 4.37 -9.87
C ILE A 73 1.55 4.76 -8.62
N LEU A 74 1.78 5.96 -8.08
CA LEU A 74 1.08 6.46 -6.90
C LEU A 74 -0.43 6.62 -7.15
N ILE A 75 -0.80 7.18 -8.32
CA ILE A 75 -2.19 7.33 -8.75
C ILE A 75 -2.85 5.96 -8.92
N LEU A 76 -2.18 5.03 -9.61
CA LEU A 76 -2.69 3.67 -9.79
C LEU A 76 -2.88 2.96 -8.44
N CYS A 77 -1.91 3.08 -7.53
CA CYS A 77 -1.98 2.52 -6.19
C CYS A 77 -3.18 3.08 -5.41
N LEU A 78 -3.38 4.40 -5.43
CA LEU A 78 -4.52 5.05 -4.79
C LEU A 78 -5.85 4.58 -5.39
N ALA A 79 -5.96 4.59 -6.73
CA ALA A 79 -7.16 4.16 -7.43
C ALA A 79 -7.51 2.69 -7.11
N SER A 80 -6.52 1.79 -7.14
CA SER A 80 -6.71 0.39 -6.78
C SER A 80 -7.13 0.20 -5.32
N ALA A 81 -6.52 0.94 -4.39
CA ALA A 81 -6.87 0.88 -2.97
C ALA A 81 -8.32 1.34 -2.73
N LEU A 82 -8.68 2.50 -3.27
CA LEU A 82 -10.04 3.05 -3.15
C LEU A 82 -11.08 2.14 -3.79
N TRP A 83 -10.78 1.58 -4.96
CA TRP A 83 -11.67 0.62 -5.62
C TRP A 83 -11.87 -0.64 -4.77
N LEU A 84 -10.79 -1.20 -4.21
CA LEU A 84 -10.89 -2.37 -3.33
C LEU A 84 -11.72 -2.06 -2.07
N MET A 85 -11.56 -0.88 -1.47
CA MET A 85 -12.40 -0.42 -0.36
C MET A 85 -13.87 -0.27 -0.73
N ALA A 86 -14.17 0.33 -1.89
CA ALA A 86 -15.54 0.47 -2.37
C ALA A 86 -16.20 -0.90 -2.57
N ARG A 87 -15.47 -1.86 -3.16
CA ARG A 87 -15.92 -3.25 -3.34
C ARG A 87 -16.20 -3.95 -2.01
N ILE A 88 -15.33 -3.78 -1.02
CA ILE A 88 -15.53 -4.32 0.33
C ILE A 88 -16.79 -3.72 0.96
N ARG A 89 -17.01 -2.41 0.83
CA ARG A 89 -18.20 -1.73 1.36
C ARG A 89 -19.48 -2.28 0.73
N SER A 90 -19.52 -2.41 -0.61
CA SER A 90 -20.67 -2.95 -1.31
C SER A 90 -20.98 -4.42 -0.95
N ALA A 91 -19.98 -5.19 -0.53
CA ALA A 91 -20.16 -6.58 -0.11
C ALA A 91 -20.64 -6.73 1.36
N LEU A 92 -20.62 -5.65 2.15
CA LEU A 92 -21.09 -5.62 3.53
C LEU A 92 -22.51 -5.05 3.67
N GLN A 93 -23.05 -4.46 2.61
CA GLN A 93 -24.42 -3.94 2.53
C GLN A 93 -25.34 -4.99 1.93
#